data_AF-A0A561DSU0-F1
#
_entry.id   AF-A0A561DSU0-F1
#
_cell.length_a   1.000
_cell.length_b   1.000
_cell.length_c   1.000
_cell.angle_alpha   90.00
_cell.angle_beta   90.00
_cell.angle_gamma   90.00
#
_symmetry.space_group_name_H-M   'P 1'
#
loop_
_entity.id
_entity.type
_entity.pdbx_description
1 polymer ?
#
loop_
_entity_poly.entity_id
_entity_poly.type
_entity_poly.pdbx_seq_one_letter_code
_entity_poly.pdbx_strand_id
1 'polypeptide(L)'
;MIDNNFAANLSLTIDQLGITRNALAVEAKVRPLTINEIVSGQAKQINFVTLNKILEALNRISEEKGLDKKYLVSDVFEYVDTKKTDN
;
A
#
# COMPACT_ATOMS: atom_id res chain seq x y z
N MET A 1 -17.55 -9.96 -0.88
CA MET A 1 -17.23 -9.89 0.56
C MET A 1 -15.72 -9.82 0.67
N ILE A 2 -15.17 -9.06 1.62
CA ILE A 2 -13.73 -9.09 1.89
C ILE A 2 -13.52 -10.29 2.81
N ASP A 3 -12.84 -11.33 2.31
CA ASP A 3 -12.66 -12.60 3.02
C ASP A 3 -11.59 -12.53 4.12
N ASN A 4 -11.13 -11.33 4.46
CA ASN A 4 -10.09 -11.06 5.45
C ASN A 4 -10.33 -9.72 6.15
N ASN A 5 -9.68 -9.53 7.29
CA ASN A 5 -9.77 -8.31 8.10
C ASN A 5 -8.67 -7.29 7.76
N PHE A 6 -8.11 -7.31 6.54
CA PHE A 6 -7.13 -6.31 6.12
C PHE A 6 -7.79 -5.18 5.34
N ALA A 7 -7.57 -3.95 5.80
CA ALA A 7 -7.90 -2.74 5.06
C ALA A 7 -6.70 -2.32 4.20
N ALA A 8 -6.94 -2.02 2.93
CA ALA A 8 -5.92 -1.51 2.03
C ALA A 8 -5.74 0.01 2.22
N ASN A 9 -4.56 0.42 2.69
CA ASN A 9 -4.21 1.83 2.89
C ASN A 9 -3.42 2.40 1.71
N LEU A 10 -2.95 1.55 0.79
CA LEU A 10 -2.09 1.98 -0.31
C LEU A 10 -2.71 3.06 -1.21
N SER A 11 -4.05 3.10 -1.35
CA SER A 11 -4.70 4.19 -2.11
C SER A 11 -4.42 5.55 -1.48
N LEU A 12 -4.61 5.67 -0.17
CA LEU A 12 -4.40 6.91 0.57
C LEU A 12 -2.93 7.34 0.50
N THR A 13 -2.02 6.37 0.60
CA THR A 13 -0.58 6.58 0.47
C THR A 13 -0.19 7.12 -0.91
N ILE A 14 -0.75 6.57 -1.98
CA ILE A 14 -0.53 7.04 -3.35
C ILE A 14 -1.03 8.47 -3.52
N ASP A 15 -2.20 8.78 -2.97
CA ASP A 15 -2.81 10.11 -3.03
C ASP A 15 -1.99 11.13 -2.23
N GLN A 16 -1.52 10.78 -1.02
CA GLN A 16 -0.62 11.60 -0.19
C GLN A 16 0.70 11.91 -0.90
N LEU A 17 1.25 10.94 -1.63
CA LEU A 17 2.45 11.13 -2.43
C LEU A 17 2.18 11.94 -3.71
N GLY A 18 0.92 12.13 -4.11
CA GLY A 18 0.57 12.79 -5.37
C GLY A 18 1.17 12.07 -6.59
N ILE A 19 1.11 10.74 -6.60
CA ILE A 19 1.56 9.90 -7.73
C ILE A 19 0.39 9.08 -8.26
N THR A 20 0.58 8.44 -9.42
CA THR A 20 -0.40 7.48 -9.94
C THR A 20 -0.04 6.05 -9.52
N ARG A 21 -1.03 5.14 -9.52
CA ARG A 21 -0.81 3.70 -9.31
C ARG A 21 0.22 3.14 -10.29
N ASN A 22 0.21 3.62 -11.53
CA ASN A 22 1.15 3.19 -12.55
C ASN A 22 2.57 3.70 -12.28
N ALA A 23 2.72 4.95 -11.81
CA ALA A 23 4.02 5.47 -11.40
C ALA A 23 4.65 4.60 -10.30
N LEU A 24 3.85 4.23 -9.29
CA LEU A 24 4.31 3.30 -8.25
C LEU A 24 4.69 1.92 -8.82
N ALA A 25 3.88 1.37 -9.73
CA ALA A 25 4.15 0.08 -10.36
C ALA A 25 5.50 0.06 -11.10
N VAL A 26 5.78 1.13 -11.85
CA VAL A 26 7.05 1.32 -12.58
C VAL A 26 8.22 1.41 -11.61
N GLU A 27 8.13 2.27 -10.60
CA GLU A 27 9.22 2.49 -9.64
C GLU A 27 9.52 1.23 -8.81
N ALA A 28 8.48 0.55 -8.32
CA ALA A 28 8.60 -0.69 -7.57
C ALA A 28 9.00 -1.89 -8.43
N LYS A 29 8.96 -1.78 -9.76
CA LYS A 29 9.10 -2.91 -10.70
C LYS A 29 8.13 -4.04 -10.37
N VAL A 30 6.88 -3.66 -10.06
CA VAL A 30 5.76 -4.56 -9.74
C VAL A 30 4.72 -4.45 -10.85
N ARG A 31 4.07 -5.55 -11.19
CA ARG A 31 3.04 -5.55 -12.25
C ARG A 31 1.90 -4.58 -11.86
N PRO A 32 1.42 -3.72 -12.77
CA PRO A 32 0.32 -2.78 -12.48
C PRO A 32 -0.93 -3.45 -11.91
N LEU A 33 -1.26 -4.66 -12.39
CA LEU A 33 -2.39 -5.44 -11.87
C LEU A 33 -2.25 -5.71 -10.37
N THR A 34 -1.05 -6.09 -9.90
CA THR A 34 -0.79 -6.35 -8.47
C THR A 34 -0.99 -5.09 -7.64
N ILE A 35 -0.54 -3.93 -8.10
CA ILE A 35 -0.79 -2.65 -7.40
C ILE A 35 -2.30 -2.37 -7.34
N ASN A 36 -3.03 -2.59 -8.43
CA ASN A 36 -4.48 -2.40 -8.46
C ASN A 36 -5.23 -3.35 -7.51
N GLU A 37 -4.84 -4.62 -7.44
CA GLU A 37 -5.41 -5.61 -6.52
C GLU A 37 -5.17 -5.21 -5.06
N ILE A 38 -3.97 -4.72 -4.72
CA ILE A 38 -3.67 -4.23 -3.37
C ILE A 38 -4.52 -2.99 -3.05
N VAL A 39 -4.52 -1.99 -3.94
CA VAL A 39 -5.27 -0.74 -3.76
C VAL A 39 -6.77 -0.97 -3.60
N SER A 40 -7.33 -1.96 -4.31
CA SER A 40 -8.76 -2.29 -4.23
C SER A 40 -9.12 -3.26 -3.10
N GLY A 41 -8.15 -3.70 -2.28
CA GLY A 41 -8.37 -4.70 -1.24
C GLY A 41 -8.71 -6.10 -1.79
N GLN A 42 -8.46 -6.36 -3.06
CA GLN A 42 -8.72 -7.65 -3.73
C GLN A 42 -7.52 -8.61 -3.67
N ALA A 43 -6.35 -8.11 -3.24
CA ALA A 43 -5.17 -8.95 -3.07
C ALA A 43 -5.39 -10.03 -2.00
N LYS A 44 -5.33 -11.30 -2.40
CA LYS A 44 -5.46 -12.46 -1.50
C LYS A 44 -4.18 -12.75 -0.72
N GLN A 45 -3.04 -12.40 -1.29
CA GLN A 45 -1.72 -12.61 -0.71
C GLN A 45 -0.74 -11.58 -1.24
N ILE A 46 0.30 -11.31 -0.48
CA ILE A 46 1.47 -10.57 -0.90
C ILE A 46 2.70 -11.27 -0.32
N ASN A 47 3.72 -11.49 -1.15
CA ASN A 47 4.99 -12.01 -0.64
C ASN A 47 5.90 -10.85 -0.17
N PHE A 48 6.84 -11.14 0.73
CA PHE A 48 7.71 -10.11 1.29
C PHE A 48 8.63 -9.45 0.27
N VAL A 49 9.01 -10.11 -0.82
CA VAL A 49 9.81 -9.50 -1.88
C VAL A 49 9.03 -8.39 -2.59
N THR A 50 7.75 -8.64 -2.89
CA THR A 50 6.84 -7.65 -3.49
C THR A 50 6.55 -6.52 -2.50
N LEU A 51 6.27 -6.84 -1.24
CA LEU A 51 6.03 -5.83 -0.21
C LEU A 51 7.25 -4.92 -0.02
N ASN A 52 8.46 -5.49 0.08
CA ASN A 52 9.70 -4.73 0.21
C ASN A 52 9.90 -3.77 -0.97
N LYS A 53 9.71 -4.25 -2.20
CA LYS A 53 9.81 -3.40 -3.40
C LYS A 53 8.85 -2.22 -3.38
N ILE A 54 7.62 -2.43 -2.91
CA ILE A 54 6.62 -1.35 -2.78
C ILE A 54 7.10 -0.35 -1.73
N LEU A 55 7.52 -0.81 -0.54
CA LEU A 55 7.99 0.07 0.53
C LEU A 55 9.26 0.87 0.13
N GLU A 56 10.22 0.24 -0.54
CA GLU A 56 11.40 0.93 -1.07
C GLU A 56 11.04 2.01 -2.08
N ALA A 57 10.11 1.71 -3.00
CA ALA A 57 9.63 2.67 -3.99
C ALA A 57 8.91 3.85 -3.32
N LEU A 58 8.00 3.58 -2.37
CA LEU A 58 7.29 4.63 -1.63
C LEU A 58 8.26 5.56 -0.90
N ASN A 59 9.24 4.99 -0.19
CA ASN A 59 10.22 5.76 0.57
C ASN A 59 11.17 6.56 -0.33
N ARG A 60 11.59 5.98 -1.47
CA ARG A 60 12.42 6.70 -2.46
C ARG A 60 11.69 7.88 -3.07
N ILE A 61 10.42 7.68 -3.48
CA ILE A 61 9.59 8.76 -4.02
C ILE A 61 9.39 9.85 -2.95
N SER A 62 9.21 9.47 -1.68
CA SER A 62 9.12 10.41 -0.56
C SER A 62 10.37 11.29 -0.46
N GLU A 63 11.54 10.67 -0.49
CA GLU A 63 12.84 11.32 -0.43
C GLU A 63 13.08 12.25 -1.63
N GLU A 64 12.79 11.77 -2.85
CA GLU A 64 12.89 12.57 -4.09
C GLU A 64 11.98 13.80 -4.09
N LYS A 65 10.82 13.71 -3.42
CA LYS A 65 9.89 14.82 -3.26
C LYS A 65 10.21 15.73 -2.06
N GLY A 66 11.25 15.41 -1.28
CA GLY A 66 11.61 16.16 -0.08
C GLY A 66 10.58 16.06 1.06
N LEU A 67 9.81 14.96 1.10
CA LEU A 67 8.82 14.71 2.15
C LEU A 67 9.50 14.05 3.35
N ASP A 68 9.29 14.59 4.56
CA ASP A 68 9.77 14.00 5.82
C ASP A 68 8.84 12.88 6.33
N LYS A 69 8.43 11.98 5.43
CA LYS A 69 7.60 10.81 5.77
C LYS A 69 8.28 9.53 5.31
N LYS A 70 8.37 8.55 6.22
CA LYS A 70 8.74 7.17 5.92
C LYS A 70 7.51 6.29 5.95
N TYR A 71 7.30 5.53 4.88
CA TYR A 71 6.18 4.62 4.72
C TYR A 71 6.52 3.24 5.27
N LEU A 72 5.58 2.67 6.00
CA LEU A 72 5.65 1.38 6.68
C LEU A 72 4.62 0.39 6.09
N VAL A 73 4.62 -0.84 6.59
CA VAL A 73 3.64 -1.87 6.16
C VAL A 73 2.20 -1.38 6.34
N SER A 74 1.93 -0.64 7.42
CA SER A 74 0.62 -0.03 7.71
C SER A 74 0.15 0.97 6.65
N ASP A 75 1.08 1.60 5.91
CA ASP A 75 0.73 2.49 4.79
C ASP A 75 0.34 1.70 3.52
N VAL A 76 0.52 0.37 3.51
CA VAL A 76 0.07 -0.53 2.43
C VAL A 76 -1.22 -1.22 2.83
N PHE A 77 -1.25 -1.85 4.01
CA PHE A 77 -2.44 -2.48 4.58
C PHE A 77 -2.35 -2.55 6.11
N GLU A 78 -3.51 -2.60 6.76
CA GLU A 78 -3.63 -2.71 8.20
C GLU A 78 -4.67 -3.77 8.58
N TYR A 79 -4.43 -4.49 9.67
CA TYR A 79 -5.42 -5.40 10.23
C TYR A 79 -6.45 -4.62 11.05
N VAL A 80 -7.73 -4.74 10.70
CA VAL A 80 -8.84 -4.12 11.41
C VAL A 80 -9.53 -5.15 12.28
N ASP A 81 -9.32 -5.07 13.60
CA ASP A 81 -10.07 -5.90 14.56
C ASP A 81 -11.47 -5.32 14.75
N THR A 82 -12.49 -5.97 14.19
CA THR A 82 -13.88 -5.61 14.43
C THR A 82 -14.35 -6.14 15.78
N LYS A 83 -13.69 -5.78 16.88
CA LYS A 83 -14.36 -5.79 18.17
C LYS A 83 -15.26 -4.58 18.20
N LYS A 84 -16.58 -4.80 18.03
CA LYS A 84 -17.57 -3.84 18.53
C LYS A 84 -17.23 -3.59 20.00
N THR A 85 -16.74 -2.40 20.31
CA THR A 85 -16.87 -1.86 21.66
C THR A 85 -18.34 -1.50 21.80
N ASP A 86 -19.16 -2.49 22.14
CA ASP A 86 -20.51 -2.26 22.64
C ASP A 86 -20.34 -1.52 23.98
N ASN A 87 -20.61 -0.21 23.98
CA ASN A 87 -20.90 0.56 25.19
C ASN A 87 -22.40 0.45 25.49
#